data_AF-A0A852P7Z8-F1
#
_entry.id   AF-A0A852P7Z8-F1
#
_cell.length_a   1.000
_cell.length_b   1.000
_cell.length_c   1.000
_cell.angle_alpha   90.00
_cell.angle_beta   90.00
_cell.angle_gamma   90.00
#
_symmetry.space_group_name_H-M   'P 1'
#
loop_
_entity.id
_entity.type
_entity.pdbx_description
1 polymer ?
#
loop_
_entity_poly.entity_id
_entity_poly.type
_entity_poly.pdbx_seq_one_letter_code
_entity_poly.pdbx_strand_id
1 'polypeptide(L)'
;PPPAETVTMTVTYAEYQPHVGDQDALKLTVAGDIQETGQVLAKELRVRLVTPELTLTLLGPAVVGQETPIQVVFQNPLPEALTGTTLRMEGAGIACPKPVSV
;
A
#
# COMPACT_ATOMS: atom_id res chain seq x y z
N PRO A 1 -37.89 11.68 4.00
CA PRO A 1 -36.91 10.63 4.37
C PRO A 1 -36.87 10.47 5.90
N PRO A 2 -36.66 9.26 6.43
CA PRO A 2 -36.40 9.08 7.86
C PRO A 2 -35.12 9.84 8.27
N PRO A 3 -35.02 10.29 9.53
CA PRO A 3 -33.81 10.94 10.05
C PRO A 3 -32.63 9.97 10.01
N ALA A 4 -31.45 10.49 9.66
CA ALA A 4 -30.20 9.74 9.61
C ALA A 4 -29.21 10.35 10.60
N GLU A 5 -28.63 9.50 11.46
CA GLU A 5 -27.52 9.88 12.35
C GLU A 5 -26.21 9.35 11.78
N THR A 6 -25.12 10.09 12.02
CA THR A 6 -23.78 9.75 11.52
C THR A 6 -22.80 9.74 12.68
N VAL A 7 -22.05 8.64 12.80
CA VAL A 7 -20.94 8.50 13.75
C VAL A 7 -19.65 8.36 12.96
N THR A 8 -18.60 9.07 13.36
CA THR A 8 -17.28 9.01 12.73
C THR A 8 -16.28 8.35 13.67
N MET A 9 -15.36 7.58 13.10
CA MET A 9 -14.21 6.99 13.78
C MET A 9 -12.97 7.25 12.95
N THR A 10 -11.88 7.64 13.60
CA THR A 10 -10.58 7.84 12.97
C THR A 10 -9.66 6.72 13.42
N VAL A 11 -8.99 6.08 12.46
CA VAL A 11 -7.94 5.08 12.72
C VAL A 11 -6.61 5.70 12.34
N THR A 12 -5.71 5.89 13.30
CA THR A 12 -4.42 6.54 13.07
C THR A 12 -3.38 5.57 12.53
N TYR A 13 -2.34 6.10 11.85
CA TYR A 13 -1.23 5.28 11.35
C TYR A 13 -0.57 4.44 12.45
N ALA A 14 -0.33 5.03 13.63
CA ALA A 14 0.31 4.35 14.75
C ALA A 14 -0.46 3.09 15.21
N GLU A 15 -1.78 3.04 15.06
CA GLU A 15 -2.60 1.88 15.44
C GLU A 15 -2.40 0.69 14.50
N TYR A 16 -2.22 0.93 13.20
CA TYR A 16 -2.09 -0.14 12.22
C TYR A 16 -0.67 -0.35 11.70
N GLN A 17 0.26 0.60 11.90
CA GLN A 17 1.66 0.52 11.48
C GLN A 17 2.35 -0.80 11.84
N PRO A 18 2.20 -1.37 13.06
CA PRO A 18 2.87 -2.62 13.42
C PRO A 18 2.43 -3.84 12.58
N HIS A 19 1.30 -3.74 11.88
CA HIS A 19 0.71 -4.83 11.09
C HIS A 19 0.82 -4.60 9.58
N VAL A 20 1.40 -3.47 9.15
CA VAL A 20 1.62 -3.16 7.73
C VAL A 20 2.67 -4.12 7.17
N GLY A 21 2.35 -4.79 6.06
CA GLY A 21 3.22 -5.78 5.41
C GLY A 21 2.68 -7.21 5.55
N ASP A 22 2.24 -7.60 6.74
CA ASP A 22 1.52 -8.86 6.98
C ASP A 22 0.04 -8.76 6.60
N GLN A 23 -0.52 -7.54 6.64
CA GLN A 23 -1.89 -7.24 6.21
C GLN A 23 -1.90 -6.30 5.00
N ASP A 24 -2.76 -6.61 4.01
CA ASP A 24 -2.98 -5.80 2.79
C ASP A 24 -4.16 -4.80 2.92
N ALA A 25 -4.88 -4.86 4.05
CA ALA A 25 -6.10 -4.10 4.27
C ALA A 25 -6.47 -4.00 5.75
N LEU A 26 -7.11 -2.89 6.13
CA LEU A 26 -7.85 -2.75 7.39
C LEU A 26 -9.20 -3.44 7.26
N LYS A 27 -9.56 -4.26 8.25
CA LYS A 27 -10.87 -4.89 8.35
C LYS A 27 -11.64 -4.27 9.51
N LEU A 28 -12.66 -3.47 9.20
CA LEU A 28 -13.47 -2.76 10.16
C LEU A 28 -14.84 -3.43 10.25
N THR A 29 -15.31 -3.70 11.45
CA THR A 29 -16.64 -4.26 11.70
C THR A 29 -17.42 -3.30 12.59
N VAL A 30 -18.63 -2.95 12.19
CA VAL A 30 -19.59 -2.21 13.02
C VAL A 30 -20.76 -3.14 13.33
N ALA A 31 -21.21 -3.12 14.58
CA ALA A 31 -22.43 -3.79 15.01
C ALA A 31 -23.33 -2.80 15.74
N GLY A 32 -24.63 -2.88 15.48
CA GLY A 32 -25.66 -2.08 16.13
C GLY A 32 -26.70 -3.00 16.76
N ASP A 33 -27.01 -2.75 18.03
CA ASP A 33 -28.08 -3.41 18.76
C ASP A 33 -29.34 -2.54 18.70
N ILE A 34 -30.44 -3.10 18.21
CA ILE A 34 -31.74 -2.44 18.15
C ILE A 34 -32.56 -2.95 19.32
N GLN A 35 -32.52 -2.22 20.44
CA GLN A 35 -33.15 -2.65 21.69
C GLN A 35 -34.66 -2.87 21.54
N GLU A 36 -35.34 -2.07 20.69
CA GLU A 36 -36.78 -2.17 20.48
C GLU A 36 -37.20 -3.47 19.81
N THR A 37 -36.38 -4.04 18.92
CA THR A 37 -36.68 -5.28 18.18
C THR A 37 -35.87 -6.47 18.67
N GLY A 38 -34.85 -6.26 19.50
CA GLY A 38 -33.88 -7.27 19.93
C GLY A 38 -32.95 -7.76 18.81
N GLN A 39 -32.89 -7.05 17.68
CA GLN A 39 -32.08 -7.44 16.53
C GLN A 39 -30.68 -6.84 16.63
N VAL A 40 -29.68 -7.63 16.20
CA VAL A 40 -28.31 -7.15 16.01
C VAL A 40 -28.03 -7.04 14.51
N LEU A 41 -27.62 -5.87 14.07
CA LEU A 41 -27.12 -5.62 12.72
C LEU A 41 -25.61 -5.57 12.76
N ALA A 42 -24.94 -6.15 11.77
CA ALA A 42 -23.50 -6.02 11.62
C ALA A 42 -23.13 -5.72 10.17
N LYS A 43 -22.08 -4.92 9.98
CA LYS A 43 -21.52 -4.61 8.67
C LYS A 43 -20.00 -4.64 8.75
N GLU A 44 -19.38 -5.19 7.71
CA GLU A 44 -17.93 -5.19 7.55
C GLU A 44 -17.53 -4.24 6.42
N LEU A 45 -16.39 -3.57 6.59
CA LEU A 45 -15.72 -2.77 5.58
C LEU A 45 -14.25 -3.18 5.52
N ARG A 46 -13.79 -3.55 4.32
CA ARG A 46 -12.37 -3.82 4.05
C ARG A 46 -11.78 -2.64 3.28
N VAL A 47 -10.78 -1.99 3.87
CA VAL A 47 -10.07 -0.84 3.28
C VAL A 47 -8.66 -1.29 2.92
N ARG A 48 -8.34 -1.40 1.63
CA ARG A 48 -6.99 -1.76 1.20
C ARG A 48 -6.00 -0.67 1.57
N LEU A 49 -4.86 -1.06 2.13
CA LEU A 49 -3.76 -0.14 2.37
C LEU A 49 -3.06 0.13 1.03
N VAL A 50 -2.70 1.38 0.79
CA VAL A 50 -1.94 1.76 -0.41
C VAL A 50 -0.49 1.32 -0.19
N THR A 51 -0.04 0.36 -1.00
CA THR A 51 1.34 -0.10 -1.00
C THR A 51 2.25 0.87 -1.75
N PRO A 52 3.56 0.90 -1.44
CA PRO A 52 4.51 1.66 -2.24
C PRO A 52 4.48 1.24 -3.71
N GLU A 53 4.63 2.22 -4.60
CA GLU A 53 4.71 1.97 -6.04
C GLU A 53 6.16 1.93 -6.49
N LEU A 54 6.49 0.97 -7.35
CA LEU A 54 7.78 0.89 -8.02
C LEU A 54 7.56 0.93 -9.53
N THR A 55 8.08 1.97 -10.18
CA THR A 55 7.97 2.16 -11.63
C THR A 55 9.33 1.94 -12.28
N LEU A 56 9.34 1.19 -13.39
CA LEU A 56 10.51 1.01 -14.25
C LEU A 56 10.18 1.61 -15.62
N THR A 57 11.01 2.53 -16.09
CA THR A 57 10.77 3.25 -17.35
C THR A 57 12.02 3.24 -18.21
N LEU A 58 11.82 2.93 -19.48
CA LEU A 58 12.87 3.01 -20.48
C LEU A 58 13.02 4.47 -20.93
N LEU A 59 14.22 5.04 -20.77
CA LEU A 59 14.46 6.46 -21.10
C LEU A 59 14.86 6.69 -22.56
N GLY A 60 15.12 5.62 -23.33
CA GLY A 60 15.54 5.69 -24.72
C GLY A 60 15.51 4.32 -25.41
N PRO A 61 15.69 4.24 -26.74
CA PRO A 61 15.56 2.97 -27.47
C PRO A 61 16.58 1.93 -26.98
N ALA A 62 16.12 0.68 -26.80
CA ALA A 62 16.97 -0.45 -26.48
C ALA A 62 17.54 -1.06 -27.76
N VAL A 63 18.77 -0.67 -28.13
CA VAL A 63 19.44 -1.11 -29.37
C VAL A 63 20.57 -2.08 -29.05
N VAL A 64 20.67 -3.17 -29.80
CA VAL A 64 21.73 -4.18 -29.62
C VAL A 64 23.12 -3.53 -29.76
N GLY A 65 23.99 -3.78 -28.78
CA GLY A 65 25.35 -3.25 -28.75
C GLY A 65 25.46 -1.81 -28.23
N GLN A 66 24.38 -1.21 -27.72
CA GLN A 66 24.37 0.13 -27.14
C GLN A 66 23.91 0.11 -25.68
N GLU A 67 24.37 1.09 -24.90
CA GLU A 67 23.88 1.29 -23.53
C GLU A 67 22.39 1.66 -23.55
N THR A 68 21.62 1.03 -22.66
CA THR A 68 20.17 1.23 -22.56
C THR A 68 19.85 1.92 -21.23
N PRO A 69 19.43 3.20 -21.26
CA PRO A 69 19.13 3.93 -20.03
C PRO A 69 17.76 3.52 -19.47
N ILE A 70 17.75 3.08 -18.22
CA ILE A 70 16.55 2.67 -17.49
C ILE A 70 16.44 3.53 -16.22
N GLN A 71 15.25 4.01 -15.93
CA GLN A 71 14.91 4.69 -14.69
C GLN A 71 14.09 3.77 -13.80
N VAL A 72 14.43 3.75 -12.51
CA VAL A 72 13.61 3.12 -11.46
C VAL A 72 13.17 4.21 -10.50
N VAL A 73 11.87 4.28 -10.21
CA VAL A 73 11.27 5.24 -9.28
C VAL A 73 10.53 4.46 -8.20
N PHE A 74 10.94 4.67 -6.95
CA PHE A 74 10.24 4.15 -5.78
C PHE A 74 9.47 5.29 -5.10
N GLN A 75 8.16 5.10 -4.90
CA GLN A 75 7.29 6.08 -4.24
C GLN A 75 6.89 5.56 -2.86
N ASN A 76 7.42 6.19 -1.81
CA ASN A 76 7.05 5.92 -0.43
C ASN A 76 5.67 6.56 -0.12
N PRO A 77 4.62 5.77 0.18
CA PRO A 77 3.29 6.29 0.47
C PRO A 77 3.16 6.77 1.93
N LEU A 78 4.16 6.51 2.78
CA LEU A 78 4.13 6.84 4.20
C LEU A 78 4.59 8.28 4.43
N PRO A 79 4.07 8.95 5.48
CA PRO A 79 4.52 10.29 5.87
C PRO A 79 5.93 10.30 6.46
N GLU A 80 6.45 9.12 6.84
CA GLU A 80 7.78 8.94 7.42
C GLU A 80 8.74 8.33 6.39
N ALA A 81 10.03 8.69 6.49
CA ALA A 81 11.06 8.13 5.62
C ALA A 81 11.30 6.65 5.94
N LEU A 82 11.22 5.80 4.92
CA LEU A 82 11.60 4.39 5.03
C LEU A 82 13.12 4.25 5.19
N THR A 83 13.56 3.50 6.19
CA THR A 83 14.98 3.23 6.44
C THR A 83 15.32 1.78 6.09
N GLY A 84 16.53 1.54 5.57
CA GLY A 84 16.99 0.19 5.21
C GLY A 84 16.36 -0.39 3.93
N THR A 85 15.80 0.46 3.07
CA THR A 85 15.20 0.02 1.80
C THR A 85 16.28 -0.50 0.86
N THR A 86 16.10 -1.73 0.36
CA THR A 86 16.99 -2.31 -0.66
C THR A 86 16.20 -2.56 -1.94
N LEU A 87 16.63 -1.92 -3.03
CA LEU A 87 16.08 -2.20 -4.36
C LEU A 87 16.93 -3.27 -5.03
N ARG A 88 16.28 -4.39 -5.38
CA ARG A 88 16.88 -5.45 -6.19
C ARG A 88 16.32 -5.36 -7.60
N MET A 89 17.23 -5.30 -8.56
CA MET A 89 16.91 -5.27 -9.98
C MET A 89 17.45 -6.57 -10.57
N GLU A 90 16.65 -7.27 -11.37
CA GLU A 90 17.02 -8.53 -12.02
C GLU A 90 16.46 -8.52 -13.45
N GLY A 91 17.15 -9.16 -14.39
CA GLY A 91 16.66 -9.27 -15.76
C GLY A 91 17.39 -10.34 -16.55
N ALA A 92 16.63 -11.12 -17.34
CA ALA A 92 17.19 -12.13 -18.21
C ALA A 92 18.10 -11.49 -19.27
N GLY A 93 19.34 -11.98 -19.40
CA GLY A 93 20.33 -11.40 -20.32
C GLY A 93 21.01 -10.13 -19.82
N ILE A 94 20.77 -9.71 -18.58
CA ILE A 94 21.40 -8.57 -17.91
C ILE A 94 22.27 -9.13 -16.78
N ALA A 95 23.53 -8.68 -16.66
CA ALA A 95 24.34 -9.03 -15.50
C ALA A 95 23.69 -8.40 -14.25
N CYS A 96 23.32 -9.22 -13.26
CA CYS A 96 22.65 -8.77 -12.03
C CYS A 96 23.26 -7.45 -11.52
N PRO A 97 22.51 -6.35 -11.46
CA PRO A 97 23.04 -5.09 -10.96
C PRO A 97 23.41 -5.25 -9.49
N LYS A 98 24.53 -4.61 -9.14
CA LYS A 98 25.03 -4.55 -7.76
C LYS A 98 23.96 -3.86 -6.89
N PRO A 99 23.74 -4.32 -5.65
CA PRO A 99 22.77 -3.70 -4.76
C PRO A 99 23.07 -2.21 -4.60
N VAL A 100 22.06 -1.37 -4.79
CA VAL A 100 22.11 0.07 -4.53
C VAL A 100 21.30 0.33 -3.27
N SER A 101 21.96 0.78 -2.22
CA SER A 101 21.29 1.27 -1.00
C SER A 101 20.77 2.68 -1.27
N VAL A 102 19.51 2.93 -0.91
CA VAL A 102 18.86 4.24 -1.00
C VAL A 102 18.54 4.73 0.40
#